data_AF-I9SL44-F1
#
_entry.id   AF-I9SL44-F1
#
_cell.length_a   1.000
_cell.length_b   1.000
_cell.length_c   1.000
_cell.angle_alpha   90.00
_cell.angle_beta   90.00
_cell.angle_gamma   90.00
#
_symmetry.space_group_name_H-M   'P 1'
#
loop_
_entity.id
_entity.type
_entity.pdbx_description
1 polymer ?
#
loop_
_entity_poly.entity_id
_entity_poly.type
_entity_poly.pdbx_seq_one_letter_code
_entity_poly.pdbx_strand_id
1 'polypeptide(L)'
;MNIGLVDVDGHNFPNFALMRLSAYYKGEGHRVEWAEPTRRYDKVLASKVFTFTPDYDYSRLDAGEVVRGGTGYDIAGRLPETVEHSRMMDYSLYPEYPFSLQFFSRGCIRKCPFCLVREKEGYIRAVEPVELNPEGKWIEVLDNNFFANPQ
;
A
#
# COMPACT_ATOMS: atom_id res chain seq x y z
N MET A 1 2.00 -4.36 19.64
CA MET A 1 0.86 -5.09 19.08
C MET A 1 1.37 -6.16 18.13
N ASN A 2 0.62 -7.24 17.96
CA ASN A 2 0.76 -8.21 16.88
C ASN A 2 -0.17 -7.80 15.74
N ILE A 3 0.40 -7.43 14.59
CA ILE A 3 -0.32 -6.93 13.43
C ILE A 3 -0.21 -7.92 12.28
N GLY A 4 -1.35 -8.38 11.79
CA GLY A 4 -1.44 -9.23 10.60
C GLY A 4 -1.68 -8.41 9.35
N LEU A 5 -1.05 -8.77 8.24
CA LEU A 5 -1.28 -8.15 6.93
C LEU A 5 -2.02 -9.12 6.01
N VAL A 6 -2.93 -8.59 5.21
CA VAL A 6 -3.62 -9.33 4.15
C VAL A 6 -3.51 -8.55 2.85
N ASP A 7 -2.75 -9.09 1.91
CA ASP A 7 -2.79 -8.66 0.51
C ASP A 7 -3.94 -9.40 -0.18
N VAL A 8 -5.05 -8.70 -0.39
CA VAL A 8 -6.30 -9.32 -0.87
C VAL A 8 -6.20 -9.67 -2.34
N ASP A 9 -5.43 -8.88 -3.09
CA ASP A 9 -5.22 -9.11 -4.51
C ASP A 9 -4.16 -10.17 -4.76
N GLY A 10 -3.01 -10.11 -4.07
CA GLY A 10 -1.98 -11.14 -4.17
C GLY A 10 -1.53 -11.44 -5.61
N HIS A 11 -1.49 -10.41 -6.47
CA HIS A 11 -1.27 -10.56 -7.92
C HIS A 11 0.11 -10.09 -8.34
N ASN A 12 1.15 -10.94 -8.26
CA ASN A 12 2.48 -10.77 -8.88
C ASN A 12 3.07 -9.33 -8.87
N PHE A 13 2.75 -8.54 -7.84
CA PHE A 13 3.21 -7.17 -7.69
C PHE A 13 3.12 -6.77 -6.21
N PRO A 14 4.12 -6.06 -5.65
CA PRO A 14 4.08 -5.65 -4.25
C PRO A 14 2.95 -4.66 -3.95
N ASN A 15 2.29 -4.83 -2.81
CA ASN A 15 1.27 -3.89 -2.33
C ASN A 15 1.92 -2.70 -1.60
N PHE A 16 2.08 -1.58 -2.31
CA PHE A 16 2.74 -0.37 -1.80
C PHE A 16 2.17 0.11 -0.46
N ALA A 17 0.84 0.03 -0.26
CA ALA A 17 0.20 0.48 0.98
C ALA A 17 0.58 -0.42 2.18
N LEU A 18 0.64 -1.74 1.98
CA LEU A 18 1.04 -2.68 3.03
C LEU A 18 2.52 -2.53 3.40
N MET A 19 3.39 -2.29 2.42
CA MET A 19 4.81 -2.03 2.67
C MET A 19 5.03 -0.79 3.56
N ARG A 20 4.27 0.28 3.32
CA ARG A 20 4.31 1.49 4.16
C ARG A 20 3.76 1.26 5.56
N LEU A 21 2.62 0.59 5.66
CA LEU A 21 2.01 0.26 6.96
C LEU A 21 2.94 -0.63 7.79
N SER A 22 3.56 -1.63 7.16
CA SER A 22 4.49 -2.53 7.83
C SER A 22 5.72 -1.80 8.32
N ALA A 23 6.35 -0.99 7.47
CA ALA A 23 7.50 -0.20 7.87
C ALA A 23 7.16 0.70 9.05
N TYR A 24 6.07 1.48 8.95
CA TYR A 24 5.61 2.39 10.00
C TYR A 24 5.45 1.66 11.34
N TYR A 25 4.64 0.60 11.38
CA TYR A 25 4.36 -0.08 12.64
C TYR A 25 5.57 -0.88 13.18
N LYS A 26 6.45 -1.40 12.32
CA LYS A 26 7.73 -1.97 12.76
C LYS A 26 8.63 -0.89 13.38
N GLY A 27 8.65 0.31 12.83
CA GLY A 27 9.36 1.47 13.39
C GLY A 27 8.86 1.87 14.79
N GLU A 28 7.55 1.72 15.03
CA GLU A 28 6.92 1.90 16.35
C GLU A 28 7.14 0.70 17.31
N GLY A 29 7.95 -0.29 16.91
CA GLY A 29 8.27 -1.47 17.71
C GLY A 29 7.16 -2.52 17.77
N HIS A 30 6.18 -2.49 16.85
CA HIS A 30 5.18 -3.55 16.74
C HIS A 30 5.68 -4.71 15.89
N ARG A 31 5.12 -5.90 16.15
CA ARG A 31 5.33 -7.06 15.31
C ARG A 31 4.36 -7.00 14.14
N VAL A 32 4.89 -7.04 12.92
CA VAL A 32 4.09 -7.03 11.69
C VAL A 32 4.52 -8.19 10.79
N GLU A 33 3.54 -8.96 10.32
CA GLU A 33 3.74 -10.15 9.49
C GLU A 33 2.50 -10.45 8.64
N TRP A 34 2.65 -11.33 7.65
CA TRP A 34 1.50 -11.88 6.93
C TRP A 34 0.56 -12.61 7.90
N ALA A 35 -0.75 -12.36 7.78
CA ALA A 35 -1.73 -12.94 8.67
C ALA A 35 -1.84 -14.47 8.47
N GLU A 36 -1.65 -15.23 9.54
CA GLU A 36 -1.77 -16.68 9.57
C GLU A 36 -2.99 -17.11 10.43
N PRO A 37 -3.82 -18.06 9.98
CA PRO A 37 -4.99 -18.53 10.74
C PRO A 37 -4.67 -19.11 12.13
N THR A 38 -3.43 -19.53 12.36
CA THR A 38 -2.99 -20.15 13.63
C THR A 38 -2.54 -19.13 14.68
N ARG A 39 -2.52 -17.83 14.34
CA ARG A 39 -2.06 -16.76 15.21
C ARG A 39 -3.19 -15.80 15.57
N ARG A 40 -3.08 -15.24 16.77
CA ARG A 40 -3.93 -14.15 17.25
C ARG A 40 -3.28 -12.80 16.98
N TYR A 41 -4.04 -11.89 16.37
CA TYR A 41 -3.64 -10.53 16.06
C TYR A 41 -4.45 -9.52 16.88
N ASP A 42 -3.79 -8.47 17.35
CA ASP A 42 -4.51 -7.33 17.94
C ASP A 42 -5.23 -6.55 16.84
N LYS A 43 -4.61 -6.47 15.66
CA LYS A 43 -5.12 -5.76 14.48
C LYS A 43 -4.72 -6.49 13.20
N VAL A 44 -5.63 -6.60 12.25
CA VAL A 44 -5.36 -7.05 10.88
C VAL A 44 -5.57 -5.89 9.92
N LEU A 45 -4.61 -5.65 9.05
CA LEU A 45 -4.64 -4.62 8.02
C LEU A 45 -4.71 -5.29 6.65
N ALA A 46 -5.79 -5.02 5.92
CA ALA A 46 -5.99 -5.57 4.59
C ALA A 46 -5.97 -4.48 3.52
N SER A 47 -5.29 -4.75 2.42
CA SER A 47 -5.23 -3.85 1.27
C SER A 47 -5.80 -4.53 0.03
N LYS A 48 -6.74 -3.84 -0.63
CA LYS A 48 -7.37 -4.27 -1.88
C LYS A 48 -7.42 -3.11 -2.88
N VAL A 49 -6.87 -3.32 -4.05
CA VAL A 49 -6.79 -2.39 -5.18
C VAL A 49 -7.96 -2.62 -6.15
N PHE A 50 -8.27 -3.88 -6.47
CA PHE A 50 -9.28 -4.20 -7.49
C PHE A 50 -10.65 -4.47 -6.88
N THR A 51 -11.70 -3.99 -7.53
CA THR A 51 -13.09 -4.23 -7.09
C THR A 51 -13.61 -5.61 -7.47
N PHE A 52 -12.97 -6.29 -8.42
CA PHE A 52 -13.40 -7.59 -8.94
C PHE A 52 -12.75 -8.79 -8.24
N THR A 53 -11.64 -8.61 -7.52
CA THR A 53 -11.03 -9.70 -6.75
C THR A 53 -12.00 -10.13 -5.63
N PRO A 54 -12.22 -11.43 -5.39
CA PRO A 54 -12.95 -11.88 -4.21
C PRO A 54 -12.33 -11.31 -2.91
N ASP A 55 -13.16 -11.05 -1.91
CA ASP A 55 -12.64 -10.60 -0.61
C ASP A 55 -12.01 -11.76 0.18
N TYR A 56 -11.13 -11.44 1.14
CA TYR A 56 -10.53 -12.44 2.02
C TYR A 56 -11.55 -12.94 3.06
N ASP A 57 -11.50 -14.24 3.39
CA ASP A 57 -12.35 -14.83 4.42
C ASP A 57 -11.78 -14.56 5.83
N TYR A 58 -12.08 -13.37 6.37
CA TYR A 58 -11.59 -12.94 7.68
C TYR A 58 -12.11 -13.77 8.84
N SER A 59 -13.16 -14.59 8.65
CA SER A 59 -13.67 -15.48 9.71
C SER A 59 -12.65 -16.54 10.15
N ARG A 60 -11.62 -16.75 9.33
CA ARG A 60 -10.51 -17.67 9.59
C ARG A 60 -9.38 -17.07 10.42
N LEU A 61 -9.44 -15.78 10.73
CA LEU A 61 -8.42 -15.08 11.52
C LEU A 61 -8.94 -14.79 12.92
N ASP A 62 -8.09 -15.02 13.92
CA ASP A 62 -8.32 -14.51 15.27
C ASP A 62 -7.76 -13.09 15.36
N ALA A 63 -8.63 -12.09 15.18
CA ALA A 63 -8.26 -10.69 15.15
C ALA A 63 -9.17 -9.85 16.06
N GLY A 64 -8.57 -9.01 16.92
CA GLY A 64 -9.32 -8.06 17.74
C GLY A 64 -9.97 -6.95 16.91
N GLU A 65 -9.28 -6.49 15.86
CA GLU A 65 -9.75 -5.47 14.93
C GLU A 65 -9.33 -5.82 13.50
N VAL A 66 -10.20 -5.60 12.51
CA VAL A 66 -9.87 -5.74 11.09
C VAL A 66 -10.10 -4.40 10.39
N VAL A 67 -9.04 -3.82 9.83
CA VAL A 67 -9.06 -2.58 9.06
C VAL A 67 -8.85 -2.92 7.59
N ARG A 68 -9.80 -2.53 6.74
CA ARG A 68 -9.76 -2.78 5.30
C ARG A 68 -9.59 -1.46 4.56
N GLY A 69 -8.66 -1.41 3.61
CA GLY A 69 -8.35 -0.21 2.85
C GLY A 69 -7.92 -0.49 1.42
N GLY A 70 -7.86 0.58 0.63
CA GLY A 70 -7.52 0.50 -0.79
C GLY A 70 -8.76 0.67 -1.69
N THR A 71 -8.49 0.97 -2.97
CA THR A 71 -9.51 1.35 -3.95
C THR A 71 -10.58 0.28 -4.16
N GLY A 72 -10.25 -1.00 -3.96
CA GLY A 72 -11.17 -2.12 -4.10
C GLY A 72 -12.24 -2.17 -3.01
N TYR A 73 -12.05 -1.47 -1.88
CA TYR A 73 -13.06 -1.29 -0.84
C TYR A 73 -13.67 0.11 -0.84
N ASP A 74 -12.83 1.14 -0.91
CA ASP A 74 -13.23 2.54 -0.87
C ASP A 74 -12.26 3.40 -1.69
N ILE A 75 -12.80 4.08 -2.70
CA ILE A 75 -12.04 5.00 -3.57
C ILE A 75 -11.56 6.22 -2.77
N ALA A 76 -12.37 6.70 -1.82
CA ALA A 76 -12.05 7.84 -0.97
C ALA A 76 -11.10 7.49 0.18
N GLY A 77 -10.90 6.19 0.46
CA GLY A 77 -10.01 5.71 1.51
C GLY A 77 -8.57 6.21 1.33
N ARG A 78 -7.98 6.66 2.43
CA ARG A 78 -6.58 7.11 2.53
C ARG A 78 -5.86 6.36 3.65
N LEU A 79 -4.54 6.26 3.53
CA LEU A 79 -3.74 5.84 4.66
C LEU A 79 -3.75 6.95 5.73
N PRO A 80 -3.51 6.62 7.01
CA PRO A 80 -3.28 7.64 8.03
C PRO A 80 -2.18 8.61 7.59
N GLU A 81 -2.35 9.90 7.88
CA GLU A 81 -1.41 10.95 7.46
C GLU A 81 0.03 10.68 7.91
N THR A 82 0.22 10.12 9.11
CA THR A 82 1.54 9.73 9.63
C THR A 82 2.21 8.65 8.79
N VAL A 83 1.43 7.72 8.24
CA VAL A 83 1.90 6.69 7.31
C VAL A 83 2.13 7.30 5.93
N GLU A 84 1.23 8.19 5.45
CA GLU A 84 1.38 8.87 4.16
C GLU A 84 2.55 9.85 4.07
N HIS A 85 3.00 10.40 5.19
CA HIS A 85 4.17 11.29 5.24
C HIS A 85 5.47 10.56 5.62
N SER A 86 5.40 9.31 6.06
CA SER A 86 6.59 8.50 6.31
C SER A 86 7.25 8.06 5.00
N ARG A 87 8.57 8.18 4.92
CA ARG A 87 9.38 7.70 3.80
C ARG A 87 9.71 6.20 3.89
N MET A 88 9.43 5.56 5.01
CA MET A 88 9.89 4.19 5.26
C MET A 88 9.14 3.15 4.42
N MET A 89 9.86 2.12 3.99
CA MET A 89 9.32 1.03 3.17
C MET A 89 9.84 -0.33 3.62
N ASP A 90 8.94 -1.29 3.75
CA ASP A 90 9.27 -2.65 4.15
C ASP A 90 9.34 -3.58 2.94
N TYR A 91 10.49 -3.57 2.27
CA TYR A 91 10.75 -4.46 1.13
C TYR A 91 10.87 -5.94 1.53
N SER A 92 11.03 -6.25 2.83
CA SER A 92 11.11 -7.63 3.30
C SER A 92 9.77 -8.38 3.17
N LEU A 93 8.66 -7.68 2.94
CA LEU A 93 7.35 -8.31 2.70
C LEU A 93 7.29 -9.04 1.36
N TYR A 94 8.07 -8.57 0.39
CA TYR A 94 8.04 -9.02 -1.00
C TYR A 94 9.49 -9.22 -1.51
N PRO A 95 10.25 -10.15 -0.90
CA PRO A 95 11.68 -10.33 -1.16
C PRO A 95 11.99 -10.79 -2.59
N GLU A 96 11.00 -11.33 -3.31
CA GLU A 96 11.15 -11.80 -4.68
C GLU A 96 11.25 -10.67 -5.73
N TYR A 97 10.97 -9.41 -5.36
CA TYR A 97 11.03 -8.27 -6.28
C TYR A 97 12.31 -7.46 -6.08
N PRO A 98 13.28 -7.54 -7.02
CA PRO A 98 14.59 -6.90 -6.88
C PRO A 98 14.57 -5.44 -7.35
N PHE A 99 13.53 -4.68 -7.02
CA PHE A 99 13.38 -3.27 -7.41
C PHE A 99 12.82 -2.41 -6.28
N SER A 100 12.97 -1.10 -6.44
CA SER A 100 12.33 -0.10 -5.59
C SER A 100 11.04 0.39 -6.24
N LEU A 101 9.99 0.58 -5.45
CA LEU A 101 8.76 1.21 -5.93
C LEU A 101 8.82 2.70 -5.63
N GLN A 102 8.50 3.53 -6.62
CA GLN A 102 8.48 4.98 -6.43
C GLN A 102 7.28 5.68 -7.06
N PHE A 103 6.88 6.74 -6.38
CA PHE A 103 6.10 7.82 -6.95
C PHE A 103 6.91 9.10 -6.82
N PHE A 104 7.00 9.86 -7.90
CA PHE A 104 7.47 11.24 -7.88
C PHE A 104 6.29 12.22 -7.99
N SER A 105 5.13 11.74 -8.46
CA SER A 105 3.88 12.48 -8.48
C SER A 105 2.67 11.60 -8.19
N ARG A 106 1.63 12.21 -7.62
CA ARG A 106 0.29 11.61 -7.45
C ARG A 106 -0.76 12.53 -8.04
N GLY A 107 -1.91 11.99 -8.39
CA GLY A 107 -2.95 12.70 -9.14
C GLY A 107 -2.75 12.63 -10.65
N CYS A 108 -3.54 13.40 -11.37
CA CYS A 108 -3.48 13.46 -12.83
C CYS A 108 -3.79 14.88 -13.32
N ILE A 109 -3.27 15.28 -14.48
CA ILE A 109 -3.66 16.52 -15.18
C ILE A 109 -4.95 16.38 -15.98
N ARG A 110 -5.46 15.15 -16.18
CA ARG A 110 -6.71 14.87 -16.90
C ARG A 110 -7.85 14.47 -15.95
N LYS A 111 -9.10 14.63 -16.39
CA LYS A 111 -10.32 14.11 -15.72
C LYS A 111 -11.08 13.24 -16.71
N CYS A 112 -10.45 12.14 -17.13
CA CYS A 112 -11.04 11.22 -18.09
C CYS A 112 -12.24 10.50 -17.46
N PRO A 113 -13.35 10.30 -18.19
CA PRO A 113 -14.56 9.69 -17.64
C PRO A 113 -14.37 8.22 -17.21
N PHE A 114 -13.35 7.54 -17.74
CA PHE A 114 -13.02 6.15 -17.41
C PHE A 114 -11.98 6.00 -16.29
N CYS A 115 -11.33 7.09 -15.86
CA CYS A 115 -10.16 7.03 -14.99
C CYS A 115 -10.47 7.55 -13.59
N LEU A 116 -10.38 6.68 -12.58
CA LEU A 116 -10.63 7.03 -11.18
C LEU A 116 -9.54 7.90 -10.53
N VAL A 117 -8.37 8.06 -11.17
CA VAL A 117 -7.21 8.73 -10.56
C VAL A 117 -7.54 10.15 -10.11
N ARG A 118 -8.30 10.92 -10.90
CA ARG A 118 -8.64 12.30 -10.53
C ARG A 118 -9.50 12.36 -9.27
N GLU A 119 -10.44 11.43 -9.12
CA GLU A 119 -11.34 11.33 -7.97
C GLU A 119 -10.58 10.82 -6.73
N LYS A 120 -9.71 9.84 -6.91
CA LYS A 120 -8.91 9.23 -5.84
C LYS A 120 -7.76 10.12 -5.36
N GLU A 121 -7.06 10.80 -6.26
CA GLU A 121 -5.77 11.42 -5.92
C GLU A 121 -5.78 12.94 -6.11
N GLY A 122 -6.78 13.49 -6.79
CA GLY A 122 -6.92 14.91 -7.04
C GLY A 122 -6.10 15.42 -8.23
N TYR A 123 -5.86 16.73 -8.25
CA TYR A 123 -4.94 17.35 -9.19
C TYR A 123 -3.53 16.81 -8.99
N ILE A 124 -2.78 16.73 -10.10
CA ILE A 124 -1.39 16.28 -10.04
C ILE A 124 -0.61 17.15 -9.05
N ARG A 125 0.22 16.51 -8.24
CA ARG A 125 1.16 17.14 -7.31
C ARG A 125 2.42 16.32 -7.22
N ALA A 126 3.55 16.98 -7.00
CA ALA A 126 4.78 16.30 -6.61
C ALA A 126 4.57 15.60 -5.26
N VAL A 127 5.23 14.45 -5.08
CA VAL A 127 5.30 13.76 -3.80
C VAL A 127 6.74 13.42 -3.48
N GLU A 128 7.04 13.35 -2.20
CA GLU A 128 8.36 12.97 -1.75
C GLU A 128 8.57 11.46 -1.97
N PRO A 129 9.67 11.05 -2.63
CA PRO A 129 9.97 9.63 -2.86
C PRO A 129 10.24 8.90 -1.55
N VAL A 130 9.86 7.62 -1.48
CA VAL A 130 10.12 6.76 -0.33
C VAL A 130 11.56 6.25 -0.32
N GLU A 131 11.97 5.58 0.76
CA GLU A 131 13.24 4.89 0.86
C GLU A 131 13.35 3.77 -0.21
N LEU A 132 14.55 3.64 -0.77
CA LEU A 132 14.84 2.64 -1.79
C LEU A 132 15.02 1.27 -1.16
N ASN A 133 14.75 0.22 -1.94
CA ASN A 133 15.11 -1.13 -1.57
C ASN A 133 16.65 -1.22 -1.51
N PRO A 134 17.26 -1.55 -0.36
CA PRO A 134 18.71 -1.68 -0.27
C PRO A 134 19.28 -2.77 -1.17
N GLU A 135 18.47 -3.76 -1.55
CA GLU A 135 18.82 -4.84 -2.48
C GLU A 135 18.27 -4.61 -3.89
N GLY A 136 17.69 -3.42 -4.14
CA GLY A 136 17.06 -3.06 -5.40
C GLY A 136 18.07 -2.89 -6.54
N LYS A 137 17.74 -3.42 -7.72
CA LYS A 137 18.54 -3.33 -8.95
C LYS A 137 18.07 -2.22 -9.88
N TRP A 138 16.78 -1.89 -9.85
CA TRP A 138 16.18 -0.78 -10.61
C TRP A 138 15.02 -0.15 -9.83
N ILE A 139 14.41 0.88 -10.41
CA ILE A 139 13.25 1.58 -9.87
C ILE A 139 12.07 1.37 -10.81
N GLU A 140 10.93 0.96 -10.27
CA GLU A 140 9.65 0.99 -10.97
C GLU A 140 8.87 2.22 -10.54
N VAL A 141 8.62 3.10 -11.52
CA VAL A 141 7.93 4.38 -11.30
C VAL A 141 6.46 4.18 -11.60
N LEU A 142 5.62 4.47 -10.61
CA LEU A 142 4.18 4.21 -10.63
C LEU A 142 3.34 5.46 -10.94
N ASP A 143 3.99 6.58 -11.31
CA ASP A 143 3.33 7.83 -11.65
C ASP A 143 2.27 7.66 -12.75
N ASN A 144 1.07 8.20 -12.52
CA ASN A 144 -0.01 8.17 -13.52
C ASN A 144 0.36 8.90 -14.82
N ASN A 145 1.22 9.91 -14.72
CA ASN A 145 1.78 10.63 -15.86
C ASN A 145 3.14 11.25 -15.50
N PHE A 146 4.19 10.47 -15.69
CA PHE A 146 5.57 10.85 -15.38
C PHE A 146 5.99 12.19 -16.00
N PHE A 147 5.61 12.46 -17.26
CA PHE A 147 5.98 13.70 -17.96
C PHE A 147 5.17 14.93 -17.53
N ALA A 148 4.17 14.77 -16.68
CA ALA A 148 3.36 15.87 -16.18
C ALA A 148 3.70 16.27 -14.73
N ASN A 149 4.78 15.72 -14.16
CA ASN A 149 5.18 16.01 -12.79
C ASN A 149 5.46 17.52 -12.62
N PRO A 150 4.74 18.22 -11.72
CA PRO A 150 4.98 19.64 -11.47
C PRO A 150 6.21 19.84 -10.59
N GLN A 151 7.38 20.00 -11.24
CA GLN A 151 8.71 20.36 -10.69
C GLN A 151 9.14 19.64 -9.40
#